data_AF-A0A8T1EJ10-F1
#
_entry.id   AF-A0A8T1EJ10-F1
#
_cell.length_a   1.000
_cell.length_b   1.000
_cell.length_c   1.000
_cell.angle_alpha   90.00
_cell.angle_beta   90.00
_cell.angle_gamma   90.00
#
_symmetry.space_group_name_H-M   'P 1'
#
loop_
_entity.id
_entity.type
_entity.pdbx_description
1 polymer ?
#
loop_
_entity_poly.entity_id
_entity_poly.type
_entity_poly.pdbx_seq_one_letter_code
_entity_poly.pdbx_strand_id
1 'polypeptide(L)'
;MPRQQVPRRRELTEEERAKVVLWVLQNSVDGVPRLGTMKKVAAGFRVVPRTVSRIWKRTLKAKEVTGLWSAASLRHHRGRPAKDVASKLERLRGVRYARRGTLRAASGACGVPRATLHRRVKAGDVRALVSVVRPLLTEANKAARLSWCSAHINPTQRLYNDMYDTVHVDEKLFYMTQVRRSFYLLPGEPEPEQSVRSKRYITMVMMLAAVARPRWVPSSSTFFDGKLGIWAFVVREPALRSSHRRPA
;
A
#
# COMPACT_ATOMS: atom_id res chain seq x y z
N MET A 1 41.87 -29.25 22.51
CA MET A 1 42.39 -28.21 21.59
C MET A 1 41.23 -27.47 20.96
N PRO A 2 40.97 -26.19 21.31
CA PRO A 2 39.91 -25.42 20.66
C PRO A 2 40.29 -25.14 19.20
N ARG A 3 39.41 -25.50 18.25
CA ARG A 3 39.56 -25.16 16.84
C ARG A 3 39.59 -23.63 16.70
N GLN A 4 40.73 -23.07 16.33
CA GLN A 4 40.82 -21.66 15.93
C GLN A 4 39.81 -21.41 14.81
N GLN A 5 38.84 -20.54 15.05
CA GLN A 5 37.95 -20.06 14.01
C GLN A 5 38.79 -19.25 13.02
N VAL A 6 39.06 -19.85 11.86
CA VAL A 6 39.67 -19.12 10.74
C VAL A 6 38.72 -17.96 10.39
N PRO A 7 39.18 -16.70 10.41
CA PRO A 7 38.31 -15.58 10.09
C PRO A 7 37.71 -15.78 8.70
N ARG A 8 36.38 -15.72 8.61
CA ARG A 8 35.64 -15.83 7.34
C ARG A 8 36.24 -14.82 6.35
N ARG A 9 36.46 -15.28 5.10
CA ARG A 9 36.95 -14.47 3.99
C ARG A 9 36.17 -13.14 3.94
N ARG A 10 36.84 -12.02 4.25
CA ARG A 10 36.25 -10.69 4.17
C ARG A 10 36.07 -10.32 2.70
N GLU A 11 34.83 -10.22 2.24
CA GLU A 11 34.53 -9.64 0.93
C GLU A 11 34.75 -8.13 0.97
N LEU A 12 35.37 -7.58 -0.08
CA LEU A 12 35.56 -6.14 -0.22
C LEU A 12 34.22 -5.44 -0.47
N THR A 13 33.96 -4.36 0.25
CA THR A 13 32.81 -3.46 0.00
C THR A 13 32.93 -2.76 -1.35
N GLU A 14 31.86 -2.12 -1.83
CA GLU A 14 31.91 -1.35 -3.08
C GLU A 14 32.94 -0.22 -3.03
N GLU A 15 33.00 0.50 -1.90
CA GLU A 15 34.00 1.54 -1.67
C GLU A 15 35.43 1.00 -1.67
N GLU A 16 35.67 -0.14 -1.01
CA GLU A 16 36.98 -0.80 -1.00
C GLU A 16 37.38 -1.25 -2.41
N ARG A 17 36.44 -1.73 -3.22
CA ARG A 17 36.71 -2.09 -4.62
C ARG A 17 37.02 -0.89 -5.49
N ALA A 18 36.29 0.22 -5.32
CA ALA A 18 36.57 1.46 -6.00
C ALA A 18 37.98 1.97 -5.65
N LYS A 19 38.37 1.91 -4.37
CA LYS A 19 39.73 2.25 -3.92
C LYS A 19 40.78 1.30 -4.52
N VAL A 20 40.52 -0.02 -4.55
CA VAL A 20 41.41 -0.98 -5.21
C VAL A 20 41.62 -0.62 -6.69
N VAL A 21 40.56 -0.28 -7.41
CA VAL A 21 40.64 0.12 -8.82
C VAL A 21 41.44 1.40 -8.99
N LEU A 22 41.19 2.42 -8.16
CA LEU A 22 41.93 3.68 -8.17
C LEU A 22 43.43 3.47 -7.92
N TRP A 23 43.77 2.65 -6.91
CA TRP A 23 45.17 2.36 -6.58
C TRP A 23 45.89 1.61 -7.69
N VAL A 24 45.22 0.67 -8.37
CA VAL A 24 45.80 -0.01 -9.54
C VAL A 24 45.98 0.98 -10.69
N LEU A 25 45.01 1.87 -10.94
CA LEU A 25 45.11 2.92 -11.97
C LEU A 25 46.30 3.87 -11.72
N GLN A 26 46.45 4.38 -10.50
CA GLN A 26 47.57 5.25 -10.11
C GLN A 26 48.94 4.58 -10.29
N ASN A 27 48.99 3.25 -10.31
CA ASN A 27 50.22 2.46 -10.46
C ASN A 27 50.24 1.72 -11.81
N SER A 28 49.51 2.23 -12.81
CA SER A 28 49.47 1.75 -14.18
C SER A 28 50.02 2.79 -15.16
N VAL A 29 50.64 2.35 -16.25
CA VAL A 29 51.05 3.18 -17.39
C VAL A 29 50.24 2.69 -18.58
N ASP A 30 49.53 3.59 -19.27
CA ASP A 30 48.63 3.26 -20.40
C ASP A 30 47.59 2.16 -20.10
N GLY A 31 47.12 2.11 -18.85
CA GLY A 31 46.17 1.08 -18.41
C GLY A 31 46.79 -0.29 -18.12
N VAL A 32 48.12 -0.41 -18.20
CA VAL A 32 48.88 -1.61 -17.84
C VAL A 32 49.50 -1.42 -16.44
N PRO A 33 49.11 -2.22 -15.44
CA PRO A 33 49.70 -2.16 -14.10
C PRO A 33 51.18 -2.55 -14.11
N ARG A 34 52.01 -1.79 -13.39
CA ARG A 34 53.43 -2.13 -13.21
C ARG A 34 53.60 -3.48 -12.50
N LEU A 35 54.77 -4.11 -12.70
CA LEU A 35 55.10 -5.37 -12.05
C LEU A 35 55.02 -5.23 -10.52
N GLY A 36 54.36 -6.16 -9.85
CA GLY A 36 54.21 -6.14 -8.39
C GLY A 36 53.09 -5.24 -7.85
N THR A 37 52.46 -4.38 -8.67
CA THR A 37 51.33 -3.51 -8.26
C THR A 37 50.21 -4.31 -7.60
N MET A 38 49.84 -5.46 -8.19
CA MET A 38 48.80 -6.34 -7.66
C MET A 38 49.13 -6.88 -6.26
N LYS A 39 50.42 -7.17 -5.97
CA LYS A 39 50.85 -7.64 -4.64
C LYS A 39 50.82 -6.49 -3.63
N LYS A 40 51.27 -5.31 -4.02
CA LYS A 40 51.29 -4.10 -3.18
C LYS A 40 49.88 -3.67 -2.77
N VAL A 41 48.95 -3.59 -3.74
CA VAL A 41 47.55 -3.27 -3.47
C VAL A 41 46.91 -4.37 -2.62
N ALA A 42 47.16 -5.64 -2.92
CA ALA A 42 46.62 -6.75 -2.14
C ALA A 42 47.02 -6.71 -0.65
N ALA A 43 48.28 -6.36 -0.35
CA ALA A 43 48.76 -6.18 1.02
C ALA A 43 48.00 -5.06 1.76
N GLY A 44 47.80 -3.91 1.10
CA GLY A 44 47.07 -2.77 1.69
C GLY A 44 45.62 -3.07 2.05
N PHE A 45 44.94 -3.90 1.26
CA PHE A 45 43.54 -4.29 1.50
C PHE A 45 43.38 -5.63 2.23
N ARG A 46 44.48 -6.27 2.68
CA ARG A 46 44.49 -7.60 3.32
C ARG A 46 43.75 -8.68 2.52
N VAL A 47 43.91 -8.65 1.20
CA VAL A 47 43.33 -9.64 0.27
C VAL A 47 44.42 -10.39 -0.48
N VAL A 48 44.06 -11.51 -1.12
CA VAL A 48 45.00 -12.24 -1.97
C VAL A 48 45.19 -11.50 -3.31
N PRO A 49 46.40 -11.44 -3.90
CA PRO A 49 46.65 -10.78 -5.19
C PRO A 49 45.74 -11.25 -6.33
N ARG A 50 45.30 -12.52 -6.31
CA ARG A 50 44.30 -13.06 -7.24
C ARG A 50 42.95 -12.33 -7.18
N THR A 51 42.55 -11.82 -6.01
CA THR A 51 41.32 -11.03 -5.85
C THR A 51 41.46 -9.67 -6.53
N VAL A 52 42.58 -8.97 -6.33
CA VAL A 52 42.88 -7.69 -7.00
C VAL A 52 42.93 -7.88 -8.52
N SER A 53 43.60 -8.94 -9.00
CA SER A 53 43.64 -9.27 -10.43
C SER A 53 42.24 -9.55 -11.00
N ARG A 54 41.38 -10.28 -10.27
CA ARG A 54 39.97 -10.51 -10.68
C ARG A 54 39.16 -9.22 -10.73
N ILE A 55 39.36 -8.31 -9.78
CA ILE A 55 38.71 -6.99 -9.78
C ILE A 55 39.18 -6.21 -11.01
N TRP A 56 40.49 -6.13 -11.25
CA TRP A 56 41.06 -5.41 -12.39
C TRP A 56 40.57 -5.92 -13.74
N LYS A 57 40.52 -7.24 -13.95
CA LYS A 57 39.95 -7.82 -15.17
C LYS A 57 38.49 -7.41 -15.40
N ARG A 58 37.70 -7.31 -14.33
CA ARG A 58 36.31 -6.84 -14.43
C ARG A 58 36.24 -5.36 -14.75
N THR A 59 37.15 -4.56 -14.18
CA THR A 59 37.26 -3.13 -14.48
C THR A 59 37.55 -2.88 -15.95
N LEU A 60 38.50 -3.63 -16.53
CA LEU A 60 38.82 -3.51 -17.96
C LEU A 60 37.60 -3.86 -18.83
N LYS A 61 36.90 -4.94 -18.51
CA LYS A 61 35.67 -5.32 -19.22
C LYS A 61 34.54 -4.28 -19.07
N ALA A 62 34.40 -3.68 -17.89
CA ALA A 62 33.42 -2.61 -17.66
C ALA A 62 33.80 -1.35 -18.47
N LYS A 63 35.09 -1.00 -18.52
CA LYS A 63 35.59 0.12 -19.31
C LYS A 63 35.28 -0.05 -20.81
N GLU A 64 35.44 -1.25 -21.36
CA GLU A 64 35.09 -1.53 -22.76
C GLU A 64 33.60 -1.34 -23.06
N VAL A 65 32.73 -1.70 -22.12
CA VAL A 65 31.26 -1.68 -22.33
C VAL A 65 30.63 -0.33 -21.99
N THR A 66 31.02 0.29 -20.87
CA THR A 66 30.39 1.51 -20.34
C THR A 66 31.33 2.71 -20.26
N GLY A 67 32.60 2.56 -20.62
CA GLY A 67 33.62 3.61 -20.48
C GLY A 67 34.09 3.84 -19.04
N LEU A 68 33.50 3.14 -18.06
CA LEU A 68 33.72 3.40 -16.64
C LEU A 68 34.71 2.42 -16.01
N TRP A 69 35.68 2.94 -15.25
CA TRP A 69 36.61 2.12 -14.47
C TRP A 69 35.95 1.63 -13.17
N SER A 70 35.03 0.66 -13.28
CA SER A 70 34.30 0.11 -12.14
C SER A 70 34.30 -1.42 -12.08
N ALA A 71 34.27 -1.97 -10.87
CA ALA A 71 34.22 -3.41 -10.61
C ALA A 71 33.16 -3.75 -9.54
N ALA A 72 31.92 -3.39 -9.83
CA ALA A 72 30.78 -3.62 -8.96
C ALA A 72 30.60 -5.10 -8.55
N SER A 73 29.99 -5.32 -7.39
CA SER A 73 29.63 -6.66 -6.93
C SER A 73 28.56 -7.32 -7.78
N LEU A 74 28.96 -8.47 -8.33
CA LEU A 74 28.06 -9.37 -9.02
C LEU A 74 27.20 -10.22 -8.06
N ARG A 75 27.17 -9.89 -6.77
CA ARG A 75 26.35 -10.62 -5.79
C ARG A 75 24.87 -10.54 -6.15
N HIS A 76 24.41 -9.42 -6.71
CA HIS A 76 23.03 -9.24 -7.16
C HIS A 76 22.67 -10.13 -8.36
N HIS A 77 23.66 -10.64 -9.11
CA HIS A 77 23.46 -11.64 -10.16
C HIS A 77 23.41 -13.07 -9.62
N ARG A 78 23.57 -13.28 -8.30
CA ARG A 78 23.42 -14.59 -7.68
C ARG A 78 21.98 -14.76 -7.20
N GLY A 79 21.32 -15.80 -7.68
CA GLY A 79 19.96 -16.15 -7.30
C GLY A 79 19.17 -16.72 -8.45
N ARG A 80 17.92 -17.10 -8.18
CA ARG A 80 17.00 -17.55 -9.23
C ARG A 80 16.56 -16.34 -10.06
N PRO A 81 16.73 -16.34 -11.39
CA PRO A 81 16.25 -15.25 -12.23
C PRO A 81 14.73 -15.09 -12.08
N ALA A 82 14.28 -13.84 -12.10
CA ALA A 82 12.85 -13.55 -12.09
C ALA A 82 12.22 -14.09 -13.38
N LYS A 83 11.12 -14.83 -13.25
CA LYS A 83 10.34 -15.25 -14.43
C LYS A 83 9.65 -14.02 -15.00
N ASP A 84 9.87 -13.79 -16.30
CA ASP A 84 9.06 -12.84 -17.04
C ASP A 84 7.63 -13.38 -17.15
N VAL A 85 6.67 -12.54 -16.77
CA VAL A 85 5.24 -12.83 -16.80
C VAL A 85 4.45 -11.73 -17.50
N ALA A 86 5.12 -10.75 -18.12
CA ALA A 86 4.47 -9.60 -18.75
C ALA A 86 3.43 -10.04 -19.79
N SER A 87 3.80 -10.94 -20.70
CA SER A 87 2.89 -11.49 -21.72
C SER A 87 1.68 -12.21 -21.13
N LYS A 88 1.84 -12.85 -19.97
CA LYS A 88 0.74 -13.52 -19.27
C LYS A 88 -0.18 -12.51 -18.60
N LEU A 89 0.36 -11.49 -17.95
CA LEU A 89 -0.42 -10.41 -17.34
C LEU A 89 -1.26 -9.68 -18.37
N GLU A 90 -0.73 -9.48 -19.58
CA GLU A 90 -1.41 -8.79 -20.67
C GLU A 90 -2.73 -9.47 -21.08
N ARG A 91 -2.83 -10.80 -20.90
CA ARG A 91 -4.08 -11.55 -21.12
C ARG A 91 -5.25 -11.02 -20.31
N LEU A 92 -5.00 -10.37 -19.17
CA LEU A 92 -6.06 -9.76 -18.36
C LEU A 92 -6.79 -8.65 -19.11
N ARG A 93 -6.19 -7.98 -20.10
CA ARG A 93 -6.82 -6.87 -20.83
C ARG A 93 -8.05 -7.34 -21.62
N GLY A 94 -8.01 -8.56 -22.19
CA GLY A 94 -9.14 -9.17 -22.89
C GLY A 94 -10.21 -9.81 -22.00
N VAL A 95 -10.01 -9.82 -20.68
CA VAL A 95 -10.88 -10.53 -19.73
C VAL A 95 -11.87 -9.55 -19.09
N ARG A 96 -13.17 -9.87 -19.20
CA ARG A 96 -14.25 -9.10 -18.55
C ARG A 96 -13.95 -8.90 -17.06
N TYR A 97 -14.22 -7.70 -16.53
CA TYR A 97 -13.94 -7.35 -15.13
C TYR A 97 -14.51 -8.35 -14.11
N ALA A 98 -15.72 -8.86 -14.35
CA ALA A 98 -16.35 -9.87 -13.49
C ALA A 98 -15.50 -11.15 -13.31
N ARG A 99 -14.68 -11.52 -14.32
CA ARG A 99 -13.84 -12.72 -14.30
C ARG A 99 -12.42 -12.48 -13.77
N ARG A 100 -12.11 -11.27 -13.28
CA ARG A 100 -10.81 -10.90 -12.68
C ARG A 100 -10.93 -10.11 -11.37
N GLY A 101 -12.10 -10.12 -10.73
CA GLY A 101 -12.35 -9.38 -9.49
C GLY A 101 -11.62 -9.92 -8.25
N THR A 102 -11.17 -11.17 -8.27
CA THR A 102 -10.38 -11.76 -7.19
C THR A 102 -9.01 -12.22 -7.70
N LEU A 103 -8.02 -12.29 -6.81
CA LEU A 103 -6.69 -12.82 -7.14
C LEU A 103 -6.76 -14.25 -7.71
N ARG A 104 -7.71 -15.08 -7.26
CA ARG A 104 -7.91 -16.44 -7.77
C ARG A 104 -8.44 -16.41 -9.21
N ALA A 105 -9.48 -15.62 -9.46
CA ALA A 105 -10.07 -15.52 -10.80
C ALA A 105 -9.10 -14.89 -11.81
N ALA A 106 -8.40 -13.82 -11.41
CA ALA A 106 -7.37 -13.20 -12.23
C ALA A 106 -6.21 -14.16 -12.52
N SER A 107 -5.79 -14.95 -11.53
CA SER A 107 -4.76 -16.00 -11.68
C SER A 107 -5.16 -17.06 -12.72
N GLY A 108 -6.39 -17.55 -12.67
CA GLY A 108 -6.93 -18.46 -13.69
C GLY A 108 -7.00 -17.82 -15.07
N ALA A 109 -7.41 -16.55 -15.14
CA ALA A 109 -7.55 -15.81 -16.39
C ALA A 109 -6.20 -15.54 -17.10
N CYS A 110 -5.14 -15.23 -16.36
CA CYS A 110 -3.82 -14.95 -16.93
C CYS A 110 -2.88 -16.18 -17.00
N GLY A 111 -3.21 -17.27 -16.28
CA GLY A 111 -2.35 -18.45 -16.17
C GLY A 111 -1.07 -18.18 -15.35
N VAL A 112 -1.11 -17.20 -14.46
CA VAL A 112 -0.02 -16.90 -13.51
C VAL A 112 -0.43 -17.44 -12.14
N PRO A 113 0.43 -18.17 -11.41
CA PRO A 113 0.10 -18.66 -10.08
C PRO A 113 -0.31 -17.54 -9.11
N ARG A 114 -1.31 -17.80 -8.26
CA ARG A 114 -1.88 -16.81 -7.33
C ARG A 114 -0.81 -16.08 -6.50
N ALA A 115 0.17 -16.81 -5.98
CA ALA A 115 1.27 -16.25 -5.19
C ALA A 115 2.15 -15.30 -5.99
N THR A 116 2.42 -15.62 -7.26
CA THR A 116 3.18 -14.76 -8.17
C THR A 116 2.39 -13.53 -8.54
N LEU A 117 1.10 -13.67 -8.87
CA LEU A 117 0.23 -12.54 -9.18
C LEU A 117 0.12 -11.58 -7.99
N HIS A 118 0.01 -12.10 -6.76
CA HIS A 118 0.01 -11.27 -5.56
C HIS A 118 1.32 -10.47 -5.38
N ARG A 119 2.49 -11.06 -5.67
CA ARG A 119 3.77 -10.32 -5.66
C ARG A 119 3.79 -9.22 -6.73
N ARG A 120 3.25 -9.50 -7.92
CA ARG A 120 3.13 -8.51 -9.01
C ARG A 120 2.20 -7.36 -8.64
N VAL A 121 1.11 -7.63 -7.92
CA VAL A 121 0.26 -6.57 -7.33
C VAL A 121 1.04 -5.72 -6.33
N LYS A 122 1.81 -6.33 -5.41
CA LYS A 122 2.66 -5.59 -4.46
C LYS A 122 3.77 -4.79 -5.13
N ALA A 123 4.31 -5.28 -6.24
CA ALA A 123 5.34 -4.60 -7.03
C ALA A 123 4.78 -3.44 -7.89
N GLY A 124 3.45 -3.34 -8.05
CA GLY A 124 2.81 -2.29 -8.85
C GLY A 124 2.50 -2.68 -10.29
N ASP A 125 2.94 -3.86 -10.75
CA ASP A 125 2.70 -4.35 -12.12
C ASP A 125 1.20 -4.59 -12.41
N VAL A 126 0.40 -4.82 -11.36
CA VAL A 126 -1.06 -4.99 -11.46
C VAL A 126 -1.75 -4.21 -10.34
N ARG A 127 -2.61 -3.26 -10.71
CA ARG A 127 -3.36 -2.45 -9.73
C ARG A 127 -4.63 -3.17 -9.27
N ALA A 128 -4.76 -3.36 -7.96
CA ALA A 128 -6.04 -3.70 -7.34
C ALA A 128 -6.88 -2.42 -7.18
N LEU A 129 -8.11 -2.44 -7.68
CA LEU A 129 -9.06 -1.33 -7.55
C LEU A 129 -10.34 -1.83 -6.89
N VAL A 130 -10.82 -1.08 -5.90
CA VAL A 130 -12.17 -1.24 -5.37
C VAL A 130 -13.03 -0.13 -5.98
N SER A 131 -14.03 -0.52 -6.77
CA SER A 131 -15.06 0.39 -7.23
C SER A 131 -16.24 0.33 -6.26
N VAL A 132 -16.80 1.48 -5.92
CA VAL A 132 -17.99 1.60 -5.08
C VAL A 132 -19.08 2.24 -5.91
N VAL A 133 -20.28 1.67 -5.88
CA VAL A 133 -21.45 2.26 -6.51
C VAL A 133 -21.77 3.56 -5.79
N ARG A 134 -21.78 4.67 -6.53
CA ARG A 134 -22.18 5.98 -6.04
C ARG A 134 -23.59 6.29 -6.54
N PRO A 135 -24.38 7.08 -5.80
CA PRO A 135 -25.65 7.59 -6.31
C PRO A 135 -25.43 8.28 -7.66
N LEU A 136 -26.29 8.00 -8.62
CA LEU A 136 -26.23 8.63 -9.93
C LEU A 136 -26.63 10.11 -9.77
N LEU A 137 -25.70 11.03 -10.03
CA LEU A 137 -26.00 12.46 -10.05
C LEU A 137 -26.50 12.83 -11.45
N THR A 138 -27.79 13.08 -11.56
CA THR A 138 -28.40 13.68 -12.76
C THR A 138 -27.93 15.13 -12.91
N GLU A 139 -28.05 15.72 -14.10
CA GLU A 139 -27.73 17.13 -14.30
C GLU A 139 -28.59 18.04 -13.42
N ALA A 140 -29.86 17.68 -13.20
CA ALA A 140 -30.72 18.37 -12.25
C ALA A 140 -30.17 18.32 -10.80
N ASN A 141 -29.70 17.15 -10.34
CA ASN A 141 -29.08 17.02 -9.02
C ASN A 141 -27.80 17.86 -8.91
N LYS A 142 -27.00 17.93 -9.98
CA LYS A 142 -25.79 18.76 -10.03
C LYS A 142 -26.12 20.24 -9.99
N ALA A 143 -27.10 20.68 -10.80
CA ALA A 143 -27.56 22.07 -10.83
C ALA A 143 -28.14 22.50 -9.48
N ALA A 144 -28.98 21.67 -8.86
CA ALA A 144 -29.53 21.93 -7.53
C ALA A 144 -28.42 22.05 -6.47
N ARG A 145 -27.43 21.14 -6.49
CA ARG A 145 -26.27 21.21 -5.60
C ARG A 145 -25.42 22.46 -5.82
N LEU A 146 -25.17 22.81 -7.09
CA LEU A 146 -24.41 24.00 -7.44
C LEU A 146 -25.14 25.27 -6.97
N SER A 147 -26.44 25.37 -7.26
CA SER A 147 -27.29 26.47 -6.82
C SER A 147 -27.30 26.59 -5.29
N TRP A 148 -27.38 25.47 -4.58
CA TRP A 148 -27.29 25.45 -3.12
C TRP A 148 -25.93 25.96 -2.64
N CYS A 149 -24.81 25.46 -3.19
CA CYS A 149 -23.48 25.93 -2.82
C CYS A 149 -23.30 27.42 -3.12
N SER A 150 -23.75 27.90 -4.28
CA SER A 150 -23.69 29.30 -4.68
C SER A 150 -24.51 30.20 -3.76
N ALA A 151 -25.68 29.75 -3.32
CA ALA A 151 -26.51 30.47 -2.34
C ALA A 151 -25.84 30.56 -0.95
N HIS A 152 -24.93 29.65 -0.62
CA HIS A 152 -24.19 29.62 0.64
C HIS A 152 -22.80 30.27 0.53
N ILE A 153 -22.55 31.07 -0.50
CA ILE A 153 -21.33 31.88 -0.63
C ILE A 153 -21.73 33.35 -0.51
N ASN A 154 -21.05 34.07 0.38
CA ASN A 154 -21.20 35.51 0.48
C ASN A 154 -20.60 36.17 -0.78
N PRO A 155 -21.39 36.86 -1.61
CA PRO A 155 -20.93 37.38 -2.90
C PRO A 155 -19.86 38.47 -2.75
N THR A 156 -19.87 39.21 -1.64
CA THR A 156 -18.95 40.33 -1.38
C THR A 156 -17.62 39.82 -0.84
N GLN A 157 -17.66 38.95 0.17
CA GLN A 157 -16.46 38.44 0.84
C GLN A 157 -15.86 37.22 0.13
N ARG A 158 -16.62 36.58 -0.78
CA ARG A 158 -16.27 35.31 -1.45
C ARG A 158 -15.93 34.18 -0.48
N LEU A 159 -16.50 34.24 0.72
CA LEU A 159 -16.38 33.21 1.76
C LEU A 159 -17.68 32.42 1.84
N TYR A 160 -17.60 31.16 2.28
CA TYR A 160 -18.79 30.39 2.62
C TYR A 160 -19.52 31.02 3.80
N ASN A 161 -20.85 30.93 3.78
CA ASN A 161 -21.69 31.27 4.93
C ASN A 161 -21.19 30.48 6.15
N ASP A 162 -21.08 31.18 7.27
CA ASP A 162 -20.55 30.58 8.48
C ASP A 162 -21.52 29.58 9.14
N MET A 163 -22.80 29.60 8.77
CA MET A 163 -23.82 28.67 9.24
C MET A 163 -23.94 28.64 10.78
N TYR A 164 -23.65 29.75 11.47
CA TYR A 164 -23.80 29.83 12.93
C TYR A 164 -25.26 29.76 13.40
N ASP A 165 -26.21 29.98 12.50
CA ASP A 165 -27.66 29.87 12.71
C ASP A 165 -28.23 28.52 12.24
N THR A 166 -27.39 27.61 11.75
CA THR A 166 -27.82 26.36 11.13
C THR A 166 -27.52 25.17 12.04
N VAL A 167 -28.50 24.27 12.16
CA VAL A 167 -28.36 22.97 12.81
C VAL A 167 -28.45 21.88 11.75
N HIS A 168 -27.42 21.05 11.65
CA HIS A 168 -27.41 19.88 10.79
C HIS A 168 -28.00 18.68 11.54
N VAL A 169 -29.02 18.08 10.95
CA VAL A 169 -29.73 16.93 11.49
C VAL A 169 -29.57 15.76 10.53
N ASP A 170 -29.14 14.59 11.04
CA ASP A 170 -29.00 13.38 10.24
C ASP A 170 -29.53 12.15 11.00
N GLU A 171 -30.08 11.20 10.24
CA GLU A 171 -30.56 9.91 10.75
C GLU A 171 -29.54 8.82 10.46
N LYS A 172 -29.08 8.16 11.51
CA LYS A 172 -28.14 7.05 11.40
C LYS A 172 -28.75 5.75 11.90
N LEU A 173 -28.71 4.72 11.04
CA LEU A 173 -29.05 3.35 11.40
C LEU A 173 -27.81 2.60 11.89
N PHE A 174 -27.87 2.11 13.12
CA PHE A 174 -26.87 1.24 13.73
C PHE A 174 -27.39 -0.20 13.79
N TYR A 175 -26.63 -1.14 13.25
CA TYR A 175 -26.95 -2.57 13.37
C TYR A 175 -26.46 -3.08 14.72
N MET A 176 -27.34 -3.75 15.47
CA MET A 176 -27.00 -4.33 16.78
C MET A 176 -25.92 -5.42 16.67
N THR A 177 -25.87 -6.13 15.54
CA THR A 177 -24.81 -7.09 15.23
C THR A 177 -23.93 -6.55 14.11
N GLN A 178 -22.61 -6.55 14.32
CA GLN A 178 -21.65 -6.17 13.28
C GLN A 178 -21.64 -7.21 12.17
N VAL A 179 -22.04 -6.79 10.97
CA VAL A 179 -22.14 -7.63 9.77
C VAL A 179 -20.78 -8.11 9.26
N ARG A 180 -19.70 -7.39 9.58
CA ARG A 180 -18.33 -7.76 9.25
C ARG A 180 -17.51 -7.74 10.53
N ARG A 181 -16.98 -8.90 10.91
CA ARG A 181 -16.03 -9.08 12.01
C ARG A 181 -14.79 -9.81 11.50
N SER A 182 -13.62 -9.39 11.97
CA SER A 182 -12.36 -10.09 11.76
C SER A 182 -12.02 -10.89 13.00
N PHE A 183 -11.72 -12.17 12.81
CA PHE A 183 -11.27 -13.07 13.87
C PHE A 183 -9.82 -13.47 13.59
N TYR A 184 -8.99 -13.44 14.62
CA TYR A 184 -7.68 -14.10 14.60
C TYR A 184 -7.85 -15.39 15.38
N LEU A 185 -7.64 -16.52 14.70
CA LEU A 185 -7.82 -17.85 15.27
C LEU A 185 -6.48 -18.53 15.46
N LEU A 186 -6.34 -19.28 16.54
CA LEU A 186 -5.19 -20.13 16.80
C LEU A 186 -5.28 -21.45 15.99
N PRO A 187 -4.15 -22.15 15.76
CA PRO A 187 -4.17 -23.43 15.06
C PRO A 187 -5.03 -24.46 15.79
N GLY A 188 -6.09 -24.95 15.13
CA GLY A 188 -7.02 -25.95 15.67
C GLY A 188 -8.33 -25.38 16.25
N GLU A 189 -8.47 -24.06 16.35
CA GLU A 189 -9.73 -23.45 16.75
C GLU A 189 -10.79 -23.57 15.64
N PRO A 190 -12.05 -23.90 15.98
CA PRO A 190 -13.13 -23.91 15.01
C PRO A 190 -13.43 -22.49 14.53
N GLU A 191 -13.65 -22.33 13.22
CA GLU A 191 -14.02 -21.05 12.65
C GLU A 191 -15.38 -20.59 13.19
N PRO A 192 -15.50 -19.35 13.71
CA PRO A 192 -16.76 -18.84 14.24
C PRO A 192 -17.74 -18.63 13.09
N GLU A 193 -18.82 -19.41 13.09
CA GLU A 193 -19.86 -19.30 12.09
C GLU A 193 -20.84 -18.17 12.45
N GLN A 194 -21.09 -17.28 11.50
CA GLN A 194 -22.12 -16.25 11.60
C GLN A 194 -23.07 -16.36 10.42
N SER A 195 -24.30 -16.80 10.67
CA SER A 195 -25.33 -16.93 9.65
C SER A 195 -26.56 -16.08 9.98
N VAL A 196 -26.96 -15.24 9.02
CA VAL A 196 -28.22 -14.49 9.06
C VAL A 196 -28.83 -14.56 7.66
N ARG A 197 -30.13 -14.87 7.56
CA ARG A 197 -30.83 -15.04 6.27
C ARG A 197 -30.83 -13.76 5.40
N SER A 198 -30.82 -12.58 6.01
CA SER A 198 -30.70 -11.27 5.33
C SER A 198 -30.34 -10.18 6.34
N LYS A 199 -29.57 -9.16 5.93
CA LYS A 199 -29.24 -8.00 6.78
C LYS A 199 -30.47 -7.21 7.24
N ARG A 200 -31.58 -7.31 6.52
CA ARG A 200 -32.87 -6.69 6.88
C ARG A 200 -33.44 -7.24 8.18
N TYR A 201 -33.05 -8.44 8.59
CA TYR A 201 -33.50 -9.08 9.83
C TYR A 201 -32.62 -8.79 11.05
N ILE A 202 -31.49 -8.08 10.87
CA ILE A 202 -30.67 -7.65 11.99
C ILE A 202 -31.37 -6.47 12.65
N THR A 203 -31.55 -6.51 13.97
CA THR A 203 -32.12 -5.41 14.74
C THR A 203 -31.32 -4.14 14.46
N MET A 204 -32.01 -3.10 14.01
CA MET A 204 -31.45 -1.78 13.74
C MET A 204 -31.99 -0.80 14.78
N VAL A 205 -31.11 0.06 15.26
CA VAL A 205 -31.47 1.20 16.11
C VAL A 205 -31.24 2.46 15.29
N MET A 206 -32.27 3.30 15.19
CA MET A 206 -32.19 4.58 14.52
C MET A 206 -31.85 5.66 15.55
N MET A 207 -30.85 6.46 15.24
CA MET A 207 -30.41 7.58 16.06
C MET A 207 -30.48 8.84 15.23
N LEU A 208 -31.14 9.87 15.76
CA LEU A 208 -31.07 11.22 15.24
C LEU A 208 -29.89 11.93 15.89
N ALA A 209 -28.99 12.47 15.10
CA ALA A 209 -27.92 13.32 15.60
C ALA A 209 -28.17 14.75 15.10
N ALA A 210 -28.10 15.71 16.02
CA ALA A 210 -28.07 17.13 15.66
C ALA A 210 -26.74 17.74 16.08
N VAL A 211 -26.11 18.45 15.14
CA VAL A 211 -24.86 19.16 15.34
C VAL A 211 -24.96 20.56 14.74
N ALA A 212 -24.44 21.54 15.44
CA ALA A 212 -24.23 22.88 14.94
C ALA A 212 -22.73 23.17 14.83
N ARG A 213 -22.38 24.31 14.26
CA ARG A 213 -20.97 24.71 14.16
C ARG A 213 -20.38 25.01 15.56
N PRO A 214 -19.21 24.46 15.91
CA PRO A 214 -18.52 24.82 17.14
C PRO A 214 -18.18 26.32 17.18
N ARG A 215 -18.41 26.97 18.32
CA ARG A 215 -18.20 28.43 18.46
C ARG A 215 -17.93 28.85 19.89
N TRP A 216 -17.24 29.98 20.05
CA TRP A 216 -17.10 30.65 21.34
C TRP A 216 -18.45 31.25 21.76
N VAL A 217 -18.83 31.07 23.03
CA VAL A 217 -20.06 31.62 23.60
C VAL A 217 -19.69 32.69 24.64
N PRO A 218 -19.86 33.99 24.31
CA PRO A 218 -19.45 35.08 25.19
C PRO A 218 -20.20 35.10 26.53
N SER A 219 -21.46 34.67 26.57
CA SER A 219 -22.28 34.69 27.79
C SER A 219 -21.82 33.69 28.85
N SER A 220 -21.27 32.56 28.44
CA SER A 220 -20.76 31.52 29.33
C SER A 220 -19.24 31.49 29.44
N SER A 221 -18.53 32.34 28.69
CA SER A 221 -17.06 32.32 28.55
C SER A 221 -16.51 30.91 28.28
N THR A 222 -17.24 30.14 27.48
CA THR A 222 -16.88 28.75 27.14
C THR A 222 -17.00 28.50 25.64
N PHE A 223 -16.29 27.48 25.18
CA PHE A 223 -16.35 27.04 23.79
C PHE A 223 -17.43 25.96 23.64
N PHE A 224 -18.43 26.21 22.80
CA PHE A 224 -19.43 25.23 22.44
C PHE A 224 -18.88 24.30 21.36
N ASP A 225 -18.92 22.99 21.61
CA ASP A 225 -18.31 21.97 20.75
C ASP A 225 -19.19 21.57 19.54
N GLY A 226 -20.33 22.23 19.36
CA GLY A 226 -21.26 21.99 18.26
C GLY A 226 -22.19 20.79 18.48
N LYS A 227 -22.03 20.02 19.57
CA LYS A 227 -22.88 18.85 19.83
C LYS A 227 -24.15 19.29 20.53
N LEU A 228 -25.30 19.12 19.87
CA LEU A 228 -26.59 19.39 20.49
C LEU A 228 -27.13 18.14 21.17
N GLY A 229 -27.02 16.99 20.50
CA GLY A 229 -27.44 15.73 21.08
C GLY A 229 -27.52 14.60 20.07
N ILE A 230 -27.69 13.41 20.63
CA ILE A 230 -28.05 12.20 19.91
C ILE A 230 -29.27 11.64 20.61
N TRP A 231 -30.36 11.47 19.88
CA TRP A 231 -31.61 10.94 20.40
C TRP A 231 -31.91 9.63 19.69
N ALA A 232 -32.18 8.61 20.49
CA ALA A 232 -32.62 7.35 19.98
C ALA A 232 -34.10 7.46 19.62
N PHE A 233 -34.45 7.34 18.34
CA PHE A 233 -35.84 7.09 17.95
C PHE A 233 -36.14 5.62 18.18
N VAL A 234 -36.25 5.22 19.44
CA VAL A 234 -36.66 3.87 19.83
C VAL A 234 -38.18 3.84 19.88
N VAL A 235 -38.82 3.98 18.72
CA VAL A 235 -40.22 3.60 18.61
C VAL A 235 -40.24 2.08 18.57
N ARG A 236 -40.76 1.45 19.63
CA ARG A 236 -41.00 0.00 19.64
C ARG A 236 -42.22 -0.28 18.78
N GLU A 237 -42.04 -0.27 17.47
CA GLU A 237 -43.12 -0.59 16.55
C GLU A 237 -43.33 -2.12 16.52
N PRO A 238 -44.60 -2.58 16.64
CA PRO A 238 -44.94 -3.95 16.30
C PRO A 238 -44.56 -4.20 14.84
N ALA A 239 -44.17 -5.44 14.53
CA ALA A 239 -43.75 -5.74 13.18
C ALA A 239 -44.96 -5.61 12.25
N LEU A 240 -44.96 -4.67 11.30
CA LEU A 240 -46.06 -4.49 10.34
C LEU A 240 -46.37 -5.74 9.51
N ARG A 241 -45.48 -6.74 9.51
CA ARG A 241 -45.66 -8.03 8.86
C ARG A 241 -45.24 -9.13 9.81
N SER A 242 -46.15 -10.08 10.02
CA SER A 242 -45.84 -11.31 10.72
C SER A 242 -44.80 -12.09 9.94
N SER A 243 -43.72 -12.49 10.61
CA SER A 243 -42.77 -13.46 10.10
C SER A 243 -42.68 -14.62 11.08
N HIS A 244 -42.24 -15.79 10.60
CA HIS A 244 -42.09 -16.99 11.44
C HIS A 244 -41.29 -16.72 12.74
N ARG A 245 -40.36 -15.75 12.74
CA ARG A 245 -39.51 -15.43 13.90
C ARG A 245 -39.94 -14.18 14.68
N ARG A 246 -40.93 -13.45 14.19
CA ARG A 246 -41.44 -12.22 14.82
C ARG A 246 -42.90 -12.04 14.40
N PRO A 247 -43.86 -12.45 15.24
CA PRO A 247 -45.27 -12.14 15.01
C PRO A 247 -45.48 -10.62 15.03
N ALA A 248 -46.49 -10.17 14.29
CA ALA A 248 -46.91 -8.78 14.24
C ALA A 248 -47.54 -8.36 15.56
#